data_AF-A0A848ZBF2-F1
#
_entry.id   AF-A0A848ZBF2-F1
#
_cell.length_a   1.000
_cell.length_b   1.000
_cell.length_c   1.000
_cell.angle_alpha   90.00
_cell.angle_beta   90.00
_cell.angle_gamma   90.00
#
_symmetry.space_group_name_H-M   'P 1'
#
loop_
_entity.id
_entity.type
_entity.pdbx_description
1 polymer ?
#
loop_
_entity_poly.entity_id
_entity_poly.type
_entity_poly.pdbx_seq_one_letter_code
_entity_poly.pdbx_strand_id
1 'polypeptide(L)' 'MGAGMRVAVELVAAVLVGTGIGIVLDKWLGTQPWLLILFFLIGCVAAFLNVYRLGQRLDREAKERRAAGQAKGK' A
#
# COMPACT_ATOMS: atom_id res chain seq x y z
N MET A 1 16.10 -1.34 -3.16
CA MET A 1 15.23 -2.19 -2.32
C MET A 1 14.37 -3.03 -3.24
N GLY A 2 14.30 -4.36 -3.06
CA GLY A 2 13.42 -5.20 -3.89
C GLY A 2 11.95 -4.83 -3.71
N ALA A 3 11.12 -5.03 -4.75
CA ALA A 3 9.70 -4.65 -4.73
C ALA A 3 8.94 -5.20 -3.50
N GLY A 4 9.28 -6.42 -3.05
CA GLY A 4 8.69 -7.01 -1.84
C GLY A 4 9.00 -6.26 -0.55
N MET A 5 10.22 -5.72 -0.39
CA MET A 5 10.58 -4.91 0.79
C MET A 5 9.77 -3.62 0.84
N ARG A 6 9.57 -2.97 -0.31
CA ARG A 6 8.76 -1.77 -0.40
C ARG A 6 7.30 -2.04 -0.01
N VAL A 7 6.73 -3.12 -0.52
CA VAL A 7 5.36 -3.56 -0.16
C VAL A 7 5.25 -3.78 1.34
N ALA A 8 6.19 -4.52 1.94
CA ALA A 8 6.18 -4.78 3.38
C ALA A 8 6.20 -3.47 4.19
N VAL A 9 7.08 -2.53 3.84
CA VAL A 9 7.17 -1.22 4.51
C VAL A 9 5.88 -0.42 4.33
N GLU A 10 5.29 -0.39 3.14
CA GLU A 10 4.03 0.33 2.90
C GLU A 10 2.87 -0.26 3.72
N LEU A 11 2.77 -1.59 3.81
CA LEU A 11 1.74 -2.25 4.62
C LEU A 11 1.89 -1.92 6.11
N VAL A 12 3.11 -2.03 6.64
CA VAL A 12 3.40 -1.71 8.06
C VAL A 12 3.17 -0.23 8.33
N ALA A 13 3.65 0.67 7.46
CA ALA A 13 3.47 2.10 7.62
C ALA A 13 1.98 2.50 7.60
N ALA A 14 1.19 1.95 6.67
CA ALA A 14 -0.24 2.26 6.58
C ALA A 14 -1.01 1.83 7.84
N VAL A 15 -0.71 0.63 8.37
CA VAL A 15 -1.32 0.14 9.62
C VAL A 15 -0.91 0.99 10.81
N LEU A 16 0.39 1.32 10.95
CA LEU A 16 0.89 2.14 12.06
C LEU A 16 0.30 3.54 12.04
N VAL A 17 0.22 4.18 10.86
CA VAL A 17 -0.36 5.52 10.69
C VAL A 17 -1.86 5.50 10.97
N GLY A 18 -2.62 4.57 10.38
CA GLY A 18 -4.07 4.48 10.59
C GLY A 18 -4.41 4.18 12.05
N THR A 19 -3.71 3.24 12.68
CA THR A 19 -3.93 2.89 14.09
C THR A 19 -3.51 4.04 15.01
N GLY A 20 -2.37 4.69 14.74
CA GLY A 20 -1.88 5.81 15.54
C GLY A 20 -2.85 7.00 15.50
N ILE A 21 -3.30 7.39 14.31
CA ILE A 21 -4.30 8.45 14.12
C ILE A 21 -5.61 8.07 14.82
N GLY A 22 -6.07 6.84 14.60
CA GLY A 22 -7.25 6.28 15.23
C GLY A 22 -7.23 6.44 16.75
N ILE A 23 -6.17 5.94 17.42
CA ILE A 23 -6.00 6.02 18.88
C ILE A 23 -5.99 7.46 19.38
N VAL A 24 -5.27 8.36 18.71
CA VAL A 24 -5.16 9.77 19.14
C VAL A 24 -6.53 10.45 19.08
N LEU A 25 -7.25 10.29 17.97
CA LEU A 25 -8.60 10.84 17.81
C LEU A 25 -9.59 10.25 18.79
N ASP A 26 -9.57 8.94 18.98
CA ASP A 26 -10.44 8.24 19.91
C ASP A 26 -10.20 8.67 21.37
N LYS A 27 -8.96 9.00 21.75
CA LYS A 27 -8.63 9.58 23.07
C LYS A 27 -9.09 11.03 23.21
N TRP A 28 -9.03 11.80 22.13
CA TRP A 28 -9.40 13.21 22.17
C TRP A 28 -10.92 13.42 22.16
N LEU A 29 -11.64 12.58 21.43
CA LEU A 29 -13.10 12.66 21.24
C LEU A 29 -13.90 11.74 22.18
N GLY A 30 -13.24 10.82 22.87
CA GLY A 30 -13.90 9.84 23.76
C GLY A 30 -14.73 8.79 23.03
N THR A 31 -14.51 8.60 21.72
CA THR A 31 -15.29 7.72 20.83
C THR A 31 -14.79 6.27 20.80
N GLN A 32 -13.93 5.86 21.74
CA GLN A 32 -13.24 4.57 21.69
C GLN A 32 -14.20 3.38 21.61
N PRO A 33 -14.01 2.41 20.68
CA PRO A 33 -12.93 2.27 19.68
C PRO A 33 -13.36 2.58 18.22
N TRP A 34 -14.34 3.45 18.00
CA TRP A 34 -14.97 3.62 16.68
C TRP A 34 -14.03 4.25 15.64
N LEU A 35 -13.29 5.30 16.00
CA LEU A 35 -12.40 5.96 15.05
C LEU A 35 -11.18 5.09 14.76
N LEU A 36 -10.69 4.34 15.74
CA LEU A 36 -9.64 3.35 15.51
C LEU A 36 -10.04 2.36 14.42
N ILE A 37 -11.23 1.76 14.51
CA ILE A 37 -11.71 0.80 13.51
C ILE A 37 -11.80 1.46 12.13
N LEU A 38 -12.38 2.66 12.06
CA LEU A 38 -12.52 3.40 10.79
C LEU A 38 -11.15 3.69 10.15
N PHE A 39 -10.22 4.28 10.90
CA PHE A 39 -8.91 4.64 10.37
C PHE A 39 -8.03 3.43 10.08
N PHE A 40 -8.18 2.34 10.84
CA PHE A 40 -7.51 1.08 10.55
C PHE A 40 -7.98 0.52 9.20
N LEU A 41 -9.30 0.45 8.96
CA LEU A 41 -9.86 -0.02 7.70
C LEU A 41 -9.39 0.84 6.51
N ILE A 42 -9.43 2.16 6.66
CA ILE A 42 -8.94 3.09 5.63
C ILE A 42 -7.45 2.86 5.37
N GLY A 43 -6.64 2.69 6.43
CA GLY A 43 -5.21 2.37 6.33
C GLY A 43 -4.97 1.08 5.55
N CYS A 44 -5.69 0.00 5.88
CA CYS A 44 -5.60 -1.27 5.16
C CYS A 44 -5.97 -1.11 3.67
N VAL A 45 -7.08 -0.44 3.36
CA VAL A 45 -7.50 -0.20 1.98
C VAL A 45 -6.44 0.59 1.20
N ALA A 46 -5.91 1.66 1.79
CA ALA A 46 -4.85 2.44 1.16
C ALA A 46 -3.60 1.60 0.87
N ALA A 47 -3.22 0.74 1.80
CA ALA A 47 -2.09 -0.17 1.65
C ALA A 47 -2.31 -1.15 0.48
N PHE A 48 -3.46 -1.83 0.43
CA PHE A 48 -3.79 -2.74 -0.67
C PHE A 48 -3.85 -2.05 -2.03
N LEU A 49 -4.42 -0.84 -2.10
CA LEU A 49 -4.46 -0.06 -3.34
C LEU A 49 -3.08 0.33 -3.83
N ASN A 50 -2.12 0.60 -2.94
CA ASN A 50 -0.73 0.88 -3.33
C ASN A 50 -0.04 -0.38 -3.87
N VAL A 51 -0.20 -1.52 -3.20
CA VAL A 51 0.35 -2.81 -3.65
C VAL A 51 -0.21 -3.20 -5.02
N TYR A 52 -1.52 -3.07 -5.21
CA TYR A 52 -2.17 -3.37 -6.49
C TYR A 52 -1.62 -2.48 -7.62
N ARG A 53 -1.51 -1.17 -7.36
CA ARG A 53 -0.92 -0.21 -8.32
C ARG A 53 0.54 -0.54 -8.63
N LEU A 54 1.31 -1.02 -7.65
CA LEU A 54 2.69 -1.44 -7.86
C LEU A 54 2.75 -2.70 -8.75
N GLY A 55 1.92 -3.71 -8.48
CA GLY A 55 1.84 -4.92 -9.30
C GLY A 55 1.53 -4.62 -10.77
N GLN A 56 0.53 -3.76 -11.03
CA GLN A 56 0.20 -3.34 -12.39
C GLN A 56 1.35 -2.63 -13.12
N ARG A 57 2.14 -1.81 -12.40
CA ARG A 57 3.30 -1.13 -12.99
C ARG A 57 4.40 -2.12 -13.36
N LEU A 58 4.70 -3.07 -12.46
CA LEU A 58 5.69 -4.12 -12.71
C LEU A 58 5.30 -5.00 -13.90
N ASP A 59 4.03 -5.36 -14.03
CA ASP A 59 3.52 -6.14 -15.16
C ASP A 59 3.65 -5.38 -16.49
N ARG A 60 3.36 -4.08 -16.51
CA ARG A 60 3.53 -3.24 -17.71
C ARG A 60 5.00 -3.15 -18.11
N GLU A 61 5.89 -2.85 -17.18
CA GLU A 61 7.33 -2.78 -17.45
C GLU A 61 7.87 -4.13 -17.96
N ALA A 62 7.41 -5.25 -17.40
CA ALA A 62 7.79 -6.59 -17.85
C ALA A 62 7.32 -6.86 -19.30
N LYS A 63 6.09 -6.44 -19.66
CA LYS A 63 5.57 -6.56 -21.03
C LYS A 63 6.36 -5.70 -22.02
N GLU A 64 6.65 -4.45 -21.66
CA GLU A 64 7.42 -3.52 -22.50
C GLU A 64 8.84 -4.03 -22.75
N ARG A 65 9.52 -4.53 -21.70
CA ARG A 65 10.85 -5.13 -21.84
C ARG A 65 10.85 -6.36 -22.76
N ARG A 66 9.81 -7.19 -22.68
CA ARG A 66 9.66 -8.36 -23.58
C ARG A 66 9.45 -7.93 -25.03
N ALA A 67 8.62 -6.92 -25.28
CA ALA A 67 8.39 -6.39 -26.62
C ALA A 67 9.66 -5.74 -27.22
N ALA A 68 10.38 -4.94 -26.43
CA ALA A 68 11.63 -4.32 -26.84
C ALA A 68 12.75 -5.35 -27.10
N GLY A 69 12.82 -6.43 -26.29
CA GLY A 69 13.76 -7.53 -26.49
C GLY A 69 13.50 -8.32 -27.78
N GLN A 70 12.22 -8.55 -28.12
CA GLN A 70 11.85 -9.22 -29.37
C GLN A 70 12.14 -8.37 -30.62
N ALA A 71 11.96 -7.04 -30.53
CA ALA A 71 12.25 -6.14 -31.65
C ALA A 71 13.75 -5.99 -31.94
N LYS A 72 14.62 -6.22 -30.95
CA LYS A 72 16.07 -6.09 -31.08
C LYS A 72 16.77 -7.40 -31.51
N GLY A 73 16.07 -8.54 -31.42
CA GLY A 73 16.57 -9.86 -31.78
C GLY A 73 16.14 -10.37 -33.17
N LYS A 74 15.37 -9.56 -33.91
CA LYS A 74 14.95 -9.81 -35.29
C LYS A 74 15.66 -8.82 -36.21
#